data_AF-A0A445D2M2-F1
#
_entry.id   AF-A0A445D2M2-F1
#
_cell.length_a   1.000
_cell.length_b   1.000
_cell.length_c   1.000
_cell.angle_alpha   90.00
_cell.angle_beta   90.00
_cell.angle_gamma   90.00
#
_symmetry.space_group_name_H-M   'P 1'
#
loop_
_entity.id
_entity.type
_entity.pdbx_description
1 polymer ?
#
loop_
_entity_poly.entity_id
_entity_poly.type
_entity_poly.pdbx_seq_one_letter_code
_entity_poly.pdbx_strand_id
1 'polypeptide(L)' 'MLKVDEHTSIHSRGKFARICMEVDLRKKLVTSFSTLGKYFRLEYEGLHLICFNCGRYGHKHDGCPKKIKEAKDRP' A
#
# COMPACT_ATOMS: atom_id res chain seq x y z
N MET A 1 -14.34 1.27 -18.64
CA MET A 1 -15.42 2.20 -18.21
C MET A 1 -15.69 1.94 -16.73
N LEU A 2 -15.31 2.86 -15.85
CA LEU A 2 -15.53 2.73 -14.39
C LEU A 2 -16.98 3.10 -14.07
N LYS A 3 -17.80 2.14 -13.64
CA LYS A 3 -19.15 2.38 -13.15
C LYS A 3 -19.08 2.77 -11.67
N VAL A 4 -19.68 3.90 -11.33
CA VAL A 4 -19.77 4.42 -9.96
C VAL A 4 -21.22 4.25 -9.50
N ASP A 5 -21.41 3.57 -8.37
CA ASP A 5 -22.73 3.35 -7.76
C ASP A 5 -23.23 4.61 -7.05
N GLU A 6 -24.51 4.94 -7.23
CA GLU A 6 -25.11 6.24 -6.86
C GLU A 6 -25.65 6.26 -5.41
N HIS A 7 -25.82 5.11 -4.76
CA HIS A 7 -26.64 5.00 -3.55
C HIS A 7 -25.89 5.14 -2.23
N THR A 8 -24.67 5.65 -2.21
CA THR A 8 -23.95 5.96 -0.95
C THR A 8 -24.05 7.44 -0.58
N SER A 9 -25.28 7.93 -0.37
CA SER A 9 -25.58 9.13 0.42
C SER A 9 -25.32 8.78 1.90
N ILE A 10 -24.44 9.45 2.64
CA ILE A 10 -24.67 10.70 3.40
C ILE A 10 -23.28 11.22 3.80
N HIS A 11 -23.10 12.54 3.77
CA HIS A 11 -21.85 13.32 3.91
C HIS A 11 -21.12 13.48 2.57
N SER A 12 -20.64 14.69 2.32
CA SER A 12 -19.95 15.20 1.14
C SER A 12 -18.70 14.41 0.75
N ARG A 13 -18.86 13.13 0.40
CA ARG A 13 -17.81 12.27 -0.10
C ARG A 13 -17.57 12.70 -1.54
N GLY A 14 -16.49 13.45 -1.77
CA GLY A 14 -15.95 13.65 -3.11
C GLY A 14 -15.94 12.31 -3.85
N LYS A 15 -16.24 12.32 -5.14
CA LYS A 15 -16.16 11.12 -5.99
C LYS A 15 -14.70 10.71 -6.09
N PHE A 16 -14.20 9.92 -5.15
CA PHE A 16 -12.82 9.42 -5.16
C PHE A 16 -12.77 8.07 -5.88
N ALA A 17 -11.90 7.96 -6.88
CA ALA A 17 -11.54 6.67 -7.47
C ALA A 17 -10.33 6.10 -6.71
N ARG A 18 -10.37 4.80 -6.41
CA ARG A 18 -9.20 4.06 -5.89
C ARG A 18 -8.55 3.31 -7.03
N ILE A 19 -7.22 3.41 -7.14
CA ILE A 19 -6.42 2.72 -8.14
C ILE A 19 -5.42 1.85 -7.38
N CYS A 20 -5.30 0.59 -7.75
CA CYS A 20 -4.24 -0.29 -7.27
C CYS A 20 -3.06 -0.20 -8.23
N MET A 21 -1.86 -0.01 -7.69
CA MET A 21 -0.62 0.05 -8.47
C MET A 21 0.41 -0.87 -7.81
N GLU A 22 1.21 -1.53 -8.64
CA GLU A 22 2.38 -2.26 -8.15
C GLU A 22 3.54 -1.29 -7.95
N VAL A 23 4.21 -1.37 -6.81
CA VAL A 23 5.35 -0.51 -6.46
C VAL A 23 6.55 -1.39 -6.14
N ASP A 24 7.62 -1.22 -6.92
CA ASP A 24 8.90 -1.87 -6.66
C ASP A 24 9.65 -1.14 -5.54
N LEU A 25 9.60 -1.70 -4.33
CA LEU A 25 10.25 -1.15 -3.14
C LEU A 25 11.78 -1.29 -3.14
N ARG A 26 12.36 -1.99 -4.13
CA ARG A 26 13.83 -2.06 -4.29
C ARG A 26 14.38 -0.80 -4.96
N LYS A 27 13.51 0.02 -5.55
CA LYS A 27 13.83 1.30 -6.15
C LYS A 27 13.42 2.43 -5.23
N LYS A 28 14.00 3.62 -5.44
CA LYS A 28 13.60 4.82 -4.73
C LYS A 28 12.12 5.13 -5.02
N LEU A 29 11.35 5.38 -3.96
CA LEU A 29 9.94 5.73 -4.08
C LEU A 29 9.77 7.06 -4.84
N VAL A 30 8.76 7.08 -5.70
CA VAL A 30 8.42 8.24 -6.51
C VAL A 30 7.56 9.18 -5.68
N THR A 31 7.99 10.43 -5.50
CA THR A 31 7.28 11.40 -4.64
C THR A 31 6.14 12.12 -5.35
N SER A 32 6.10 12.07 -6.68
CA SER A 32 5.09 12.74 -7.50
C SER A 32 5.10 12.23 -8.94
N PHE A 33 3.97 12.35 -9.63
CA PHE A 33 3.87 12.06 -11.06
C PHE A 33 3.03 13.11 -11.78
N SER A 34 3.24 13.26 -13.08
CA SER A 34 2.45 14.16 -13.93
C SER A 34 1.57 13.36 -14.89
N THR A 35 0.30 13.73 -14.98
CA THR A 35 -0.62 13.20 -16.00
C THR A 35 -1.66 14.25 -16.37
N LEU A 36 -2.12 14.26 -17.62
CA LEU A 36 -3.12 15.20 -18.12
C LEU A 36 -2.78 16.69 -17.84
N GLY A 37 -1.49 17.04 -17.94
CA GLY A 37 -1.00 18.39 -17.65
C GLY A 37 -1.07 18.81 -16.17
N LYS A 38 -1.35 17.87 -15.25
CA LYS A 38 -1.42 18.10 -13.81
C LYS A 38 -0.33 17.32 -13.08
N TYR A 39 0.19 17.90 -12.00
CA TYR A 39 1.13 17.27 -11.10
C TYR A 39 0.42 16.76 -9.85
N PHE A 40 0.68 15.50 -9.51
CA PHE A 40 0.12 14.83 -8.35
C PHE A 40 1.25 14.46 -7.39
N ARG A 41 1.13 14.87 -6.12
CA ARG A 41 2.02 14.41 -5.05
C ARG A 41 1.55 13.06 -4.54
N LEU A 42 2.51 12.19 -4.24
CA LEU A 42 2.26 10.85 -3.70
C LEU A 42 2.61 10.84 -2.21
N GLU A 43 1.69 10.33 -1.40
CA GLU A 43 1.91 10.02 0.00
C GLU A 43 1.80 8.51 0.19
N TYR A 44 2.84 7.92 0.77
CA TYR A 44 2.88 6.48 1.04
C TYR A 44 2.52 6.23 2.50
N GLU A 45 1.31 5.79 2.74
CA GLU A 45 0.87 5.38 4.07
C GLU A 45 1.25 3.93 4.36
N GLY A 46 1.47 3.60 5.62
CA GLY A 46 1.63 2.21 6.06
C GLY A 46 2.91 1.49 5.60
N LEU A 47 3.90 2.18 5.01
CA LEU A 47 5.17 1.54 4.62
C LEU A 47 5.85 0.79 5.77
N HIS A 48 5.70 1.27 7.00
CA HIS A 48 6.23 0.65 8.21
C HIS A 48 5.55 -0.68 8.59
N LEU A 49 4.45 -1.05 7.92
CA LEU A 49 3.74 -2.32 8.07
C LEU A 49 4.22 -3.39 7.06
N ILE A 50 5.20 -3.05 6.24
CA ILE A 50 5.84 -3.98 5.32
C ILE A 50 6.91 -4.75 6.10
N CYS A 51 6.76 -6.06 6.16
CA CYS A 51 7.75 -6.92 6.78
C CYS A 51 8.92 -7.17 5.82
N PHE A 52 10.04 -6.47 6.00
CA PHE A 52 11.25 -6.67 5.18
C PHE A 52 11.91 -8.06 5.32
N ASN A 53 11.52 -8.85 6.33
CA ASN A 53 11.95 -10.24 6.47
C ASN A 53 11.23 -11.18 5.49
N CYS A 54 9.94 -10.96 5.23
CA CYS A 54 9.13 -11.90 4.42
C CYS A 54 8.47 -11.28 3.18
N GLY A 55 8.60 -9.97 2.97
CA GLY A 55 8.03 -9.23 1.86
C GLY A 55 6.51 -9.06 1.90
N ARG A 56 5.86 -9.32 3.05
CA ARG A 56 4.40 -9.24 3.19
C ARG A 56 3.99 -8.00 3.99
N TYR A 57 2.88 -7.40 3.59
CA TYR A 57 2.24 -6.29 4.29
C TYR A 57 1.39 -6.77 5.47
N GLY A 58 1.24 -5.94 6.49
CA GLY A 58 0.33 -6.14 7.62
C GLY A 58 1.01 -6.52 8.93
N HIS A 59 2.34 -6.61 8.96
CA HIS A 59 3.09 -6.85 10.19
C HIS A 59 4.52 -6.32 10.09
N LYS A 60 5.09 -5.98 11.25
CA LYS A 60 6.50 -5.60 11.35
C LYS A 60 7.39 -6.83 11.37
N HIS A 61 8.69 -6.60 11.22
CA HIS A 61 9.73 -7.62 11.37
C HIS A 61 9.56 -8.49 12.63
N ASP A 62 9.24 -7.89 13.77
CA ASP A 62 9.15 -8.60 15.05
C ASP A 62 7.92 -9.51 15.15
N GLY A 63 6.84 -9.16 14.45
CA GLY A 63 5.64 -9.98 14.32
C GLY A 63 5.69 -10.95 13.15
N CYS A 64 6.86 -11.21 12.56
CA CYS A 64 6.96 -12.01 11.34
C CYS A 64 6.69 -13.50 11.60
N PRO A 65 5.64 -14.10 10.99
CA PRO A 65 5.34 -15.52 11.16
C PRO A 65 6.47 -16.43 10.65
N LYS A 66 7.24 -15.99 9.64
CA LYS A 66 8.38 -16.76 9.13
C LYS A 66 9.49 -16.86 10.18
N LYS A 67 9.80 -15.79 10.91
CA LYS A 67 10.79 -15.84 12.01
C LYS A 67 10.38 -16.79 13.12
N ILE A 68 9.10 -16.76 13.47
CA ILE A 68 8.56 -17.63 14.53
C ILE A 68 8.68 -19.10 14.12
N LYS A 69 8.54 -19.41 12.83
CA LYS A 69 8.78 -20.76 12.30
C LYS A 69 10.27 -21.12 12.30
N GLU A 70 11.14 -20.24 11.82
CA GLU A 70 12.61 -20.44 11.80
C GLU A 70 13.22 -20.64 13.19
N ALA A 71 12.69 -19.97 14.23
CA ALA A 71 13.13 -20.16 15.60
C ALA A 71 12.70 -21.52 16.19
N LYS A 72 11.60 -22.10 15.71
CA LYS A 72 11.10 -23.41 16.14
C LYS A 72 11.77 -24.59 15.43
N ASP A 73 12.36 -24.34 14.25
CA ASP A 73 13.06 -25.33 13.42
C ASP A 73 14.59 -25.31 13.65
N ARG A 74 15.08 -24.46 14.56
CA ARG A 74 16.50 -24.45 14.95
C ARG A 74 16.70 -25.54 16.02
N PRO A 75 17.63 -26.50 15.81
CA PRO A 75 17.94 -27.55 16.78
C PRO A 75 18.52 -27.00 18.08
#